data_AF-A0A482IM59-F1
#
_entry.id   AF-A0A482IM59-F1
#
_cell.length_a   1.000
_cell.length_b   1.000
_cell.length_c   1.000
_cell.angle_alpha   90.00
_cell.angle_beta   90.00
_cell.angle_gamma   90.00
#
_symmetry.space_group_name_H-M   'P 1'
#
loop_
_entity.id
_entity.type
_entity.pdbx_description
1 polymer ?
#
loop_
_entity_poly.entity_id
_entity_poly.type
_entity_poly.pdbx_seq_one_letter_code
_entity_poly.pdbx_strand_id
1 'polypeptide(L)'
;MPLIPIAMALAQFAPGIIKLLTGSDKAEAVAGKVVDIARTVTGTDTPEAALAAIQADPNKILEFQQAFNAQQADIEKAYLADVADARARDVEFIRSGRHNVRADLMIVLDALGLLACVAALFFYRNEMSGEVVALLSTIASIFGLCLRDAHQFEFGSSRGSKEKDEVLATSLKTSSEARKPR
;
A
#
# COMPACT_ATOMS: atom_id res chain seq x y z
N MET A 1 -25.10 15.60 3.45
CA MET A 1 -24.80 14.14 3.60
C MET A 1 -23.28 13.93 3.59
N PRO A 2 -22.74 12.76 3.99
CA PRO A 2 -21.33 12.45 3.72
C PRO A 2 -21.03 12.61 2.23
N LEU A 3 -19.87 13.17 1.88
CA LEU A 3 -19.49 13.51 0.50
C LEU A 3 -19.19 12.26 -0.34
N ILE A 4 -18.78 11.16 0.30
CA ILE A 4 -18.37 9.91 -0.35
C ILE A 4 -19.54 9.26 -1.13
N PRO A 5 -20.76 9.09 -0.57
CA PRO A 5 -21.90 8.60 -1.35
C PRO A 5 -22.26 9.44 -2.58
N ILE A 6 -22.12 10.77 -2.48
CA ILE A 6 -22.42 11.68 -3.61
C ILE A 6 -21.35 11.53 -4.70
N ALA A 7 -20.07 11.48 -4.31
CA ALA A 7 -18.97 11.22 -5.24
C ALA A 7 -19.08 9.82 -5.88
N MET A 8 -19.55 8.81 -5.14
CA MET A 8 -19.82 7.48 -5.67
C MET A 8 -20.97 7.48 -6.69
N ALA A 9 -22.02 8.26 -6.43
CA ALA A 9 -23.10 8.44 -7.38
C ALA A 9 -22.66 9.24 -8.63
N LEU A 10 -21.66 10.12 -8.54
CA LEU A 10 -21.03 10.75 -9.70
C LEU A 10 -20.08 9.80 -10.45
N ALA A 11 -19.54 8.78 -9.77
CA ALA A 11 -18.64 7.80 -10.36
C ALA A 11 -19.29 6.95 -11.47
N GLN A 12 -20.62 6.85 -11.49
CA GLN A 12 -21.35 6.23 -12.61
C GLN A 12 -21.12 6.98 -13.94
N PHE A 13 -20.83 8.28 -13.88
CA PHE A 13 -20.57 9.13 -15.04
C PHE A 13 -19.08 9.27 -15.35
N ALA A 14 -18.21 9.11 -14.36
CA ALA A 14 -16.76 9.11 -14.52
C ALA A 14 -16.13 7.97 -13.69
N PRO A 15 -15.94 6.77 -14.30
CA PRO A 15 -15.43 5.59 -13.60
C PRO A 15 -14.06 5.77 -12.94
N GLY A 16 -13.26 6.73 -13.43
CA GLY A 16 -11.97 7.10 -12.85
C GLY A 16 -12.05 7.58 -11.39
N ILE A 17 -13.21 8.05 -10.95
CA ILE A 17 -13.48 8.42 -9.54
C ILE A 17 -13.38 7.19 -8.63
N ILE A 18 -13.83 6.01 -9.09
CA ILE A 18 -13.83 4.78 -8.30
C ILE A 18 -12.40 4.44 -7.87
N LYS A 19 -11.45 4.49 -8.81
CA LYS A 19 -10.02 4.21 -8.54
C LYS A 19 -9.45 5.15 -7.47
N LEU A 20 -9.84 6.43 -7.49
CA LEU A 20 -9.34 7.43 -6.54
C LEU A 20 -9.99 7.29 -5.16
N LEU A 21 -11.26 6.87 -5.09
CA LEU A 21 -11.99 6.65 -3.84
C LEU A 21 -11.60 5.35 -3.13
N THR A 22 -11.41 4.24 -3.87
CA THR A 22 -11.17 2.92 -3.27
C THR A 22 -9.70 2.65 -2.94
N GLY A 23 -8.78 3.42 -3.52
CA GLY A 23 -7.34 3.24 -3.36
C GLY A 23 -6.65 4.17 -2.35
N SER A 24 -7.39 4.98 -1.57
CA SER A 24 -6.76 5.96 -0.68
C SER A 24 -7.41 6.10 0.69
N ASP A 25 -6.56 6.30 1.72
CA ASP A 25 -6.96 6.73 3.07
C ASP A 25 -7.52 8.17 3.09
N LYS A 26 -7.49 8.86 1.93
CA LYS A 26 -7.95 10.24 1.72
C LYS A 26 -9.19 10.30 0.83
N ALA A 27 -9.98 9.22 0.79
CA ALA A 27 -11.23 9.13 0.02
C ALA A 27 -12.18 10.31 0.28
N GLU A 28 -12.19 10.86 1.49
CA GLU A 28 -12.99 12.03 1.86
C GLU A 28 -12.55 13.32 1.14
N ALA A 29 -11.23 13.56 1.03
CA ALA A 29 -10.70 14.72 0.33
C ALA A 29 -10.91 14.61 -1.20
N VAL A 30 -10.80 13.39 -1.75
CA VAL A 30 -11.12 13.11 -3.16
C VAL A 30 -12.61 13.34 -3.41
N ALA A 31 -13.48 12.84 -2.54
CA ALA A 31 -14.92 13.05 -2.64
C ALA A 31 -15.29 14.53 -2.62
N GLY A 32 -14.63 15.33 -1.76
CA GLY A 32 -14.79 16.78 -1.74
C GLY A 32 -14.46 17.42 -3.10
N LYS A 33 -13.28 17.14 -3.67
CA LYS A 33 -12.89 17.70 -4.97
C LYS A 33 -13.83 17.30 -6.11
N VAL A 34 -14.30 16.05 -6.13
CA VAL A 34 -15.26 15.57 -7.13
C VAL A 34 -16.59 16.33 -7.03
N VAL A 35 -17.08 16.55 -5.81
CA VAL A 35 -18.29 17.33 -5.56
C VAL A 35 -18.09 18.81 -5.93
N ASP A 36 -16.90 19.38 -5.68
CA ASP A 36 -16.57 20.76 -6.06
C ASP A 36 -16.60 20.96 -7.58
N ILE A 37 -16.07 20.00 -8.35
CA ILE A 37 -16.14 20.00 -9.81
C ILE A 37 -17.61 19.96 -10.26
N ALA A 38 -18.42 19.08 -9.65
CA ALA A 38 -19.85 18.98 -9.97
C ALA A 38 -20.59 20.28 -9.69
N ARG A 39 -20.32 20.95 -8.56
CA ARG A 39 -20.91 22.27 -8.22
C ARG A 39 -20.47 23.35 -9.20
N THR A 40 -19.22 23.36 -9.60
CA THR A 40 -18.67 24.35 -10.54
C THR A 40 -19.32 24.23 -11.93
N VAL A 41 -19.52 23.00 -12.42
CA VAL A 41 -20.15 22.74 -13.71
C VAL A 41 -21.64 23.05 -13.69
N THR A 42 -22.31 22.78 -12.57
CA THR A 42 -23.77 22.95 -12.47
C THR A 42 -24.20 24.34 -12.03
N GLY A 43 -23.30 25.11 -11.41
CA GLY A 43 -23.58 26.42 -10.83
C GLY A 43 -24.45 26.35 -9.56
N THR A 44 -24.54 25.19 -8.92
CA THR A 44 -25.38 24.98 -7.72
C THR A 44 -24.56 24.93 -6.45
N ASP A 45 -25.06 25.55 -5.37
CA ASP A 45 -24.36 25.62 -4.09
C ASP A 45 -24.36 24.28 -3.32
N THR A 46 -25.37 23.44 -3.54
CA THR A 46 -25.53 22.17 -2.82
C THR A 46 -25.04 20.97 -3.63
N PRO A 47 -24.28 20.04 -3.02
CA PRO A 47 -23.82 18.80 -3.65
C PRO A 47 -24.95 17.96 -4.26
N GLU A 48 -26.11 17.94 -3.59
CA GLU A 48 -27.28 17.17 -4.01
C GLU A 48 -27.96 17.78 -5.25
N ALA A 49 -28.04 19.11 -5.32
CA ALA A 49 -28.57 19.79 -6.52
C ALA A 49 -27.62 19.63 -7.71
N ALA A 50 -26.30 19.60 -7.47
CA ALA A 50 -25.32 19.36 -8.52
C ALA A 50 -25.49 17.96 -9.12
N LEU A 51 -25.65 16.93 -8.28
CA LEU A 51 -25.91 15.57 -8.74
C LEU A 51 -27.20 15.47 -9.57
N ALA A 52 -28.29 16.05 -9.07
CA ALA A 52 -29.58 16.03 -9.77
C ALA A 52 -29.52 16.78 -11.11
N ALA A 53 -28.81 17.91 -11.17
CA ALA A 53 -28.64 18.67 -12.40
C ALA A 53 -27.79 17.93 -13.45
N ILE A 54 -26.76 17.19 -13.01
CA ILE A 54 -25.96 16.33 -13.90
C ILE A 54 -26.78 15.14 -14.38
N GLN A 55 -27.60 14.54 -13.52
CA GLN A 55 -28.48 13.42 -13.91
C GLN A 55 -29.59 13.82 -14.88
N ALA A 56 -30.10 15.06 -14.75
CA ALA A 56 -31.21 15.56 -15.56
C ALA A 56 -30.79 16.03 -16.95
N ASP A 57 -29.52 16.41 -17.16
CA ASP A 57 -29.04 17.01 -18.41
C ASP A 57 -27.82 16.27 -19.00
N PRO A 58 -27.98 15.55 -20.13
CA PRO A 58 -26.89 14.86 -20.80
C PRO A 58 -25.71 15.76 -21.20
N ASN A 59 -25.94 17.05 -21.47
CA ASN A 59 -24.85 17.98 -21.80
C ASN A 59 -23.99 18.29 -20.57
N LYS A 60 -24.60 18.39 -19.38
CA LYS A 60 -23.88 18.59 -18.13
C LYS A 60 -23.07 17.37 -17.70
N ILE A 61 -23.48 16.17 -18.11
CA ILE A 61 -22.69 14.94 -17.94
C ILE A 61 -21.37 15.06 -18.72
N LEU A 62 -21.44 15.50 -19.98
CA LEU A 62 -20.25 15.68 -20.83
C LEU A 62 -19.33 16.78 -20.28
N GLU A 63 -19.88 17.91 -19.85
CA GLU A 63 -19.10 18.99 -19.24
C GLU A 63 -18.43 18.54 -17.93
N PHE A 64 -19.15 17.78 -17.10
CA PHE A 64 -18.59 17.19 -15.87
C PHE A 64 -17.46 16.22 -16.18
N GLN A 65 -17.64 15.32 -17.16
CA GLN A 65 -16.59 14.40 -17.59
C GLN A 65 -15.35 15.14 -18.10
N GLN A 66 -15.52 16.20 -18.89
CA GLN A 66 -14.43 17.01 -19.40
C GLN A 66 -13.69 17.75 -18.27
N ALA A 67 -14.44 18.40 -17.37
CA ALA A 67 -13.87 19.11 -16.23
C ALA A 67 -13.14 18.16 -15.27
N PHE A 68 -13.73 16.99 -15.01
CA PHE A 68 -13.11 15.95 -14.19
C PHE A 68 -11.82 15.43 -14.84
N ASN A 69 -11.85 15.06 -16.13
CA ASN A 69 -10.66 14.57 -16.83
C ASN A 69 -9.53 15.61 -16.86
N ALA A 70 -9.86 16.90 -17.02
CA ALA A 70 -8.88 17.98 -16.99
C ALA A 70 -8.18 18.10 -15.63
N GLN A 71 -8.91 17.90 -14.53
CA GLN A 71 -8.34 17.96 -13.18
C GLN A 71 -7.82 16.61 -12.67
N GLN A 72 -8.20 15.49 -13.29
CA GLN A 72 -7.85 14.16 -12.82
C GLN A 72 -6.33 13.96 -12.78
N ALA A 73 -5.61 14.45 -13.79
CA ALA A 73 -4.15 14.37 -13.83
C ALA A 73 -3.49 15.12 -12.66
N ASP A 74 -4.06 16.25 -12.24
CA ASP A 74 -3.52 17.05 -11.13
C ASP A 74 -3.89 16.46 -9.77
N ILE A 75 -5.09 15.88 -9.66
CA ILE A 75 -5.50 15.10 -8.48
C ILE A 75 -4.59 13.88 -8.30
N GLU A 76 -4.31 13.16 -9.38
CA GLU A 76 -3.45 11.98 -9.35
C GLU A 76 -1.97 12.35 -9.11
N LYS A 77 -1.47 13.45 -9.69
CA LYS A 77 -0.12 13.99 -9.38
C LYS A 77 0.03 14.40 -7.92
N ALA A 78 -0.95 15.13 -7.37
CA ALA A 78 -0.91 15.54 -5.96
C ALA A 78 -0.92 14.32 -5.02
N TYR A 79 -1.67 13.27 -5.38
CA TYR A 79 -1.67 12.01 -4.66
C TYR A 79 -0.33 11.26 -4.79
N LEU A 80 0.22 11.14 -6.00
CA LEU A 80 1.51 10.49 -6.24
C LEU A 80 2.67 11.23 -5.56
N ALA A 81 2.63 12.57 -5.49
CA ALA A 81 3.63 13.36 -4.78
C ALA A 81 3.62 13.08 -3.26
N ASP A 82 2.44 13.01 -2.66
CA ASP A 82 2.27 12.71 -1.24
C ASP A 82 2.74 11.27 -0.89
N VAL A 83 2.48 10.31 -1.78
CA VAL A 83 3.02 8.93 -1.67
C VAL A 83 4.54 8.89 -1.92
N ALA A 84 5.05 9.69 -2.84
CA ALA A 84 6.47 9.79 -3.12
C ALA A 84 7.23 10.37 -1.92
N ASP A 85 6.67 11.34 -1.19
CA ASP A 85 7.24 11.86 0.05
C ASP A 85 7.21 10.82 1.19
N ALA A 86 6.16 9.99 1.26
CA ALA A 86 6.12 8.87 2.20
C ALA A 86 7.27 7.87 1.93
N ARG A 87 7.54 7.56 0.65
CA ARG A 87 8.65 6.70 0.23
C ARG A 87 10.01 7.40 0.32
N ALA A 88 10.09 8.70 0.14
CA ALA A 88 11.33 9.48 0.29
C ALA A 88 11.83 9.42 1.73
N ARG A 89 10.90 9.44 2.70
CA ARG A 89 11.19 9.22 4.13
C ARG A 89 11.76 7.83 4.39
N ASP A 90 11.19 6.79 3.78
CA ASP A 90 11.71 5.41 3.88
C ASP A 90 13.08 5.28 3.21
N VAL A 91 13.29 5.94 2.07
CA VAL A 91 14.58 5.97 1.35
C VAL A 91 15.64 6.76 2.14
N GLU A 92 15.27 7.79 2.90
CA GLU A 92 16.17 8.53 3.79
C GLU A 92 16.54 7.69 5.03
N PHE A 93 15.59 6.91 5.56
CA PHE A 93 15.88 5.89 6.57
C PHE A 93 16.86 4.82 6.06
N ILE A 94 16.67 4.33 4.82
CA ILE A 94 17.57 3.34 4.18
C ILE A 94 18.93 3.95 3.80
N ARG A 95 18.98 5.20 3.32
CA ARG A 95 20.23 5.92 2.98
C ARG A 95 21.07 6.31 4.20
N SER A 96 20.46 6.37 5.39
CA SER A 96 21.18 6.68 6.63
C SER A 96 22.19 5.61 7.07
N GLY A 97 22.30 4.49 6.35
CA GLY A 97 23.34 3.48 6.56
C GLY A 97 23.28 2.80 7.93
N ARG A 98 22.16 2.95 8.66
CA ARG A 98 21.96 2.25 9.92
C ARG A 98 21.66 0.79 9.62
N HIS A 99 22.65 -0.07 9.84
CA HIS A 99 22.37 -1.47 10.13
C HIS A 99 21.32 -1.52 11.25
N ASN A 100 20.28 -2.32 11.06
CA ASN A 100 19.29 -2.57 12.10
C ASN A 100 19.93 -3.47 13.15
N VAL A 101 20.81 -2.91 13.97
CA VAL A 101 21.50 -3.63 15.06
C VAL A 101 20.50 -4.31 16.00
N ARG A 102 19.27 -3.80 16.07
CA ARG A 102 18.14 -4.41 16.79
C ARG A 102 17.63 -5.69 16.11
N ALA A 103 17.57 -5.73 14.79
CA ALA A 103 17.17 -6.90 14.02
C ALA A 103 18.27 -7.97 14.00
N ASP A 104 19.54 -7.56 13.82
CA ASP A 104 20.69 -8.47 13.89
C ASP A 104 20.80 -9.10 15.28
N LEU A 105 20.63 -8.31 16.35
CA LEU A 105 20.62 -8.81 17.71
C LEU A 105 19.46 -9.77 17.96
N MET A 106 18.28 -9.50 17.40
CA MET A 106 17.11 -10.38 17.52
C MET A 106 17.39 -11.75 16.89
N ILE A 107 17.92 -11.80 15.67
CA ILE A 107 18.22 -13.05 14.96
C ILE A 107 19.30 -13.85 15.70
N VAL A 108 20.34 -13.17 16.20
CA VAL A 108 21.40 -13.83 16.97
C VAL A 108 20.85 -14.42 18.27
N LEU A 109 20.00 -13.71 19.01
CA LEU A 109 19.37 -14.22 20.22
C LEU A 109 18.42 -15.39 19.94
N ASP A 110 17.67 -15.33 18.84
CA ASP A 110 16.75 -16.38 18.39
C ASP A 110 17.50 -17.68 18.05
N ALA A 111 18.60 -17.56 17.31
CA ALA A 111 19.48 -18.67 16.96
C ALA A 111 20.18 -19.27 18.19
N LEU A 112 20.64 -18.43 19.12
CA LEU A 112 21.24 -18.90 20.38
C LEU A 112 20.20 -19.60 21.28
N GLY A 113 18.98 -19.08 21.35
CA GLY A 113 17.87 -19.69 22.10
C GLY A 113 17.50 -21.06 21.56
N LEU A 114 17.36 -21.18 20.23
CA LEU A 114 17.09 -22.46 19.57
C LEU A 114 18.22 -23.47 19.82
N LEU A 115 19.48 -23.05 19.68
CA LEU A 115 20.64 -23.90 19.93
C LEU A 115 20.69 -24.36 21.39
N ALA A 116 20.36 -23.49 22.35
CA ALA A 116 20.29 -23.83 23.77
C ALA A 116 19.18 -24.85 24.05
N CYS A 117 17.99 -24.71 23.46
CA CYS A 117 16.91 -25.68 23.59
C CYS A 117 17.31 -27.06 23.03
N VAL A 118 17.93 -27.09 21.86
CA VAL A 118 18.41 -28.34 21.23
C VAL A 118 19.52 -28.98 22.06
N ALA A 119 20.48 -28.19 22.55
CA ALA A 119 21.55 -28.68 23.42
C ALA A 119 21.00 -29.24 24.74
N ALA A 120 20.05 -28.56 25.37
CA ALA A 120 19.40 -29.03 26.59
C ALA A 120 18.69 -30.37 26.36
N LEU A 121 17.94 -30.50 25.26
CA LEU A 121 17.30 -31.74 24.86
C LEU A 121 18.30 -32.86 24.56
N PHE A 122 19.49 -32.55 24.05
CA PHE A 122 20.52 -33.55 23.75
C PHE A 122 21.24 -34.04 25.01
N PHE A 123 21.67 -33.12 25.88
CA PHE A 123 22.45 -33.45 27.08
C PHE A 123 21.61 -34.02 28.22
N TYR A 124 20.38 -33.54 28.41
CA TYR A 124 19.51 -33.95 29.52
C TYR A 124 18.40 -34.93 29.10
N ARG A 125 18.48 -35.49 27.88
CA ARG A 125 17.45 -36.35 27.27
C ARG A 125 17.00 -37.53 28.14
N ASN A 126 17.89 -38.02 29.02
CA ASN A 126 17.64 -39.19 29.86
C ASN A 126 17.08 -38.84 31.24
N GLU A 127 17.15 -37.56 31.64
CA GLU A 127 16.73 -37.09 32.99
C GLU A 127 15.44 -36.26 32.96
N MET A 128 14.91 -35.96 31.78
CA MET A 128 13.73 -35.12 31.61
C MET A 128 12.43 -35.91 31.58
N SER A 129 11.44 -35.47 32.37
CA SER A 129 10.05 -35.90 32.24
C SER A 129 9.51 -35.56 30.85
N GLY A 130 8.66 -36.41 30.28
CA GLY A 130 8.07 -36.21 28.94
C GLY A 130 7.33 -34.87 28.79
N GLU A 131 6.83 -34.30 29.89
CA GLU A 131 6.19 -32.98 29.92
C GLU A 131 7.20 -31.84 29.66
N VAL A 132 8.41 -31.93 30.20
CA VAL A 132 9.48 -30.94 29.98
C VAL A 132 10.00 -31.01 28.55
N VAL A 133 10.10 -32.22 27.99
CA VAL A 133 10.49 -32.42 26.58
C VAL A 133 9.43 -31.83 25.64
N ALA A 134 8.14 -31.99 25.96
CA ALA A 134 7.06 -31.40 25.19
C ALA A 134 7.13 -29.86 25.22
N LEU A 135 7.27 -29.26 26.41
CA LEU A 135 7.39 -27.80 26.56
C LEU A 135 8.61 -27.25 25.82
N LEU A 136 9.78 -27.88 25.95
CA LEU A 136 11.00 -27.48 25.25
C LEU A 136 10.86 -27.59 23.72
N SER A 137 10.15 -28.61 23.23
CA SER A 137 9.88 -28.79 21.81
C SER A 137 8.95 -27.70 21.27
N THR A 138 7.95 -27.28 22.04
CA THR A 138 7.09 -26.13 21.68
C THR A 138 7.88 -24.83 21.63
N ILE A 139 8.74 -24.57 22.63
CA ILE A 139 9.59 -23.37 22.66
C ILE A 139 10.57 -23.35 21.48
N ALA A 140 11.24 -24.48 21.19
CA ALA A 140 12.11 -24.61 20.03
C ALA A 140 11.37 -24.37 18.70
N SER A 141 10.12 -24.82 18.61
CA SER A 141 9.28 -24.59 17.41
C SER A 141 8.95 -23.11 17.21
N ILE A 142 8.68 -22.36 18.30
CA ILE A 142 8.42 -20.92 18.24
C ILE A 142 9.67 -20.16 17.78
N PHE A 143 10.85 -20.48 18.32
CA PHE A 143 12.11 -19.91 17.85
C PHE A 143 12.36 -20.24 16.36
N GLY A 144 12.08 -21.46 15.92
CA GLY A 144 12.16 -21.82 14.50
C GLY A 144 11.24 -20.98 13.59
N LEU A 145 10.03 -20.63 14.07
CA LEU A 145 9.10 -19.76 13.35
C LEU A 145 9.61 -18.31 13.27
N CYS A 146 10.13 -17.77 14.37
CA CYS A 146 10.71 -16.43 14.42
C CYS A 146 11.93 -16.29 13.48
N LEU A 147 12.81 -17.29 13.45
CA LEU A 147 13.94 -17.37 12.52
C LEU A 147 13.48 -17.40 11.05
N ARG A 148 12.42 -18.17 10.74
CA ARG A 148 11.81 -18.22 9.40
C ARG A 148 11.26 -16.85 9.00
N ASP A 149 10.54 -16.18 9.88
CA ASP A 149 9.97 -14.87 9.60
C ASP A 149 11.06 -13.79 9.42
N ALA A 150 12.14 -13.86 10.19
CA ALA A 150 13.30 -12.99 10.01
C ALA A 150 14.03 -13.23 8.68
N HIS A 151 14.22 -14.49 8.27
CA HIS A 151 14.74 -14.84 6.95
C HIS A 151 13.81 -14.34 5.82
N GLN A 152 12.49 -14.46 5.99
CA GLN A 152 11.51 -13.94 5.02
C GLN A 152 11.56 -12.41 4.93
N PHE A 153 11.79 -11.71 6.03
CA PHE A 153 11.98 -10.27 6.02
C PHE A 153 13.26 -9.88 5.27
N GLU A 154 14.41 -10.46 5.63
CA GLU A 154 15.72 -10.09 5.08
C GLU A 154 15.87 -10.48 3.58
N PHE A 155 15.41 -11.68 3.22
CA PHE A 155 15.55 -12.20 1.85
C PHE A 155 14.29 -12.05 0.98
N GLY A 156 13.10 -11.91 1.58
CA GLY A 156 11.85 -11.76 0.85
C GLY A 156 11.52 -10.30 0.50
N SER A 157 11.78 -9.35 1.41
CA SER A 157 11.60 -7.91 1.14
C SER A 157 12.52 -7.44 0.01
N SER A 158 13.80 -7.83 0.06
CA SER A 158 14.81 -7.46 -0.95
C SER A 158 14.56 -8.08 -2.33
N ARG A 159 13.99 -9.28 -2.41
CA ARG A 159 13.64 -9.92 -3.70
C ARG A 159 12.35 -9.36 -4.29
N GLY A 160 11.33 -9.14 -3.46
CA GLY A 160 10.06 -8.55 -3.91
C GLY A 160 10.17 -7.09 -4.37
N SER A 161 11.09 -6.31 -3.81
CA SER A 161 11.36 -4.94 -4.30
C SER A 161 12.09 -4.96 -5.65
N LYS A 162 13.12 -5.81 -5.82
CA LYS A 162 13.84 -5.95 -7.09
C LYS A 162 12.95 -6.41 -8.23
N GLU A 163 12.04 -7.34 -7.97
CA GLU A 163 11.08 -7.85 -8.97
C GLU A 163 10.08 -6.74 -9.38
N LYS A 164 9.63 -5.90 -8.44
CA LYS A 164 8.80 -4.72 -8.74
C LYS A 164 9.55 -3.68 -9.57
N ASP A 165 10.82 -3.42 -9.26
CA ASP A 165 11.67 -2.47 -9.99
C ASP A 165 11.95 -2.97 -11.42
N GLU A 166 12.19 -4.26 -11.61
CA GLU A 166 12.33 -4.87 -12.95
C GLU A 166 11.04 -4.83 -13.77
N VAL A 167 9.89 -5.10 -13.15
CA VAL A 167 8.57 -5.02 -13.81
C VAL A 167 8.24 -3.57 -14.19
N LEU A 168 8.56 -2.60 -13.34
CA LEU A 168 8.43 -1.17 -13.63
C LEU A 168 9.37 -0.73 -14.75
N ALA A 169 10.64 -1.13 -14.70
CA ALA A 169 11.62 -0.83 -15.74
C ALA A 169 11.23 -1.44 -17.10
N THR A 170 10.66 -2.64 -17.09
CA THR A 170 10.15 -3.32 -18.29
C THR A 170 8.92 -2.59 -18.83
N SER A 171 7.98 -2.22 -17.96
CA SER A 171 6.76 -1.47 -18.34
C SER A 171 7.09 -0.10 -18.93
N LEU A 172 8.10 0.61 -18.38
CA LEU A 172 8.60 1.88 -18.90
C LEU A 172 9.28 1.74 -20.26
N LYS A 173 10.04 0.66 -20.49
CA LYS A 173 10.64 0.37 -21.81
C LYS A 173 9.56 0.08 -22.86
N THR A 174 8.55 -0.71 -22.53
CA THR A 174 7.44 -1.01 -23.43
C THR A 174 6.63 0.24 -23.78
N SER A 175 6.38 1.14 -22.82
CA SER A 175 5.74 2.43 -23.09
C SER A 175 6.62 3.39 -23.93
N SER A 176 7.94 3.31 -23.79
CA SER A 176 8.90 4.10 -24.58
C SER A 176 8.98 3.62 -26.04
N GLU A 177 9.00 2.31 -26.29
CA GLU A 177 9.02 1.76 -27.65
C GLU A 177 7.71 2.01 -28.41
N ALA A 178 6.57 1.97 -27.72
CA ALA A 178 5.28 2.31 -28.31
C ALA A 178 5.14 3.79 -28.74
N ARG A 179 6.01 4.68 -28.23
CA ARG A 179 5.97 6.13 -28.50
C ARG A 179 6.94 6.58 -29.60
N LYS A 180 7.72 5.69 -30.22
CA LYS A 180 8.64 6.08 -31.30
C LYS A 180 7.84 6.26 -32.61
N PRO A 181 7.61 7.49 -33.11
CA PRO A 181 6.91 7.69 -34.36
C PRO A 181 7.77 7.15 -35.50
N ARG A 182 7.16 6.34 -36.38
CA ARG A 182 7.72 6.02 -37.68
C ARG A 182 7.70 7.25 -38.58
#